data_AF-A0A2N8PBM4-F1
#
_entry.id   AF-A0A2N8PBM4-F1
#
_cell.length_a   1.000
_cell.length_b   1.000
_cell.length_c   1.000
_cell.angle_alpha   90.00
_cell.angle_beta   90.00
_cell.angle_gamma   90.00
#
_symmetry.space_group_name_H-M   'P 1'
#
loop_
_entity.id
_entity.type
_entity.pdbx_description
1 polymer ?
#
loop_
_entity_poly.entity_id
_entity_poly.type
_entity_poly.pdbx_seq_one_letter_code
_entity_poly.pdbx_strand_id
1 'polypeptide(L)' 'MTKPPTRIPVDSRFGVLSLEVTSITARSVVVRAAGHGVFLSTSVGEGGTGSLNGLGFRVVELRAGRAVLDFFPKR' A
#
# COMPACT_ATOMS: atom_id res chain seq x y z
N MET A 1 1.79 18.36 11.15
CA MET A 1 2.98 17.64 10.64
C MET A 1 2.52 16.38 9.93
N THR A 2 2.83 16.20 8.65
CA THR A 2 2.64 14.94 7.93
C THR A 2 3.68 13.94 8.43
N LYS A 3 3.26 12.76 8.90
CA LYS A 3 4.19 11.69 9.26
C LYS A 3 4.92 11.20 7.99
N PRO A 4 6.21 10.84 8.08
CA PRO A 4 6.91 10.25 6.95
C PRO A 4 6.19 8.95 6.51
N PRO A 5 6.23 8.61 5.21
CA PRO A 5 5.62 7.38 4.72
C PRO A 5 6.16 6.14 5.46
N THR A 6 5.29 5.18 5.73
CA THR A 6 5.76 3.85 6.18
C THR A 6 6.20 3.08 4.97
N ARG A 7 7.51 2.86 4.83
CA ARG A 7 8.11 2.10 3.73
C ARG A 7 8.25 0.63 4.11
N ILE A 8 7.83 -0.25 3.20
CA ILE A 8 7.89 -1.70 3.32
C ILE A 8 8.71 -2.22 2.13
N PRO A 9 9.95 -2.68 2.34
CA PRO A 9 10.73 -3.33 1.29
C PRO A 9 10.01 -4.57 0.78
N VAL A 10 10.10 -4.83 -0.52
CA VAL A 10 9.54 -6.04 -1.13
C VAL A 10 10.56 -6.68 -2.06
N ASP A 11 10.35 -7.95 -2.36
CA ASP A 11 11.20 -8.70 -3.27
C ASP A 11 11.16 -8.12 -4.70
N SER A 12 12.31 -8.03 -5.37
CA SER A 12 12.44 -7.48 -6.72
C SER A 12 11.62 -8.23 -7.78
N ARG A 13 11.18 -9.47 -7.52
CA ARG A 13 10.27 -10.22 -8.40
C ARG A 13 8.96 -9.50 -8.69
N PHE A 14 8.56 -8.57 -7.81
CA PHE A 14 7.38 -7.75 -7.98
C PHE A 14 7.64 -6.50 -8.83
N GLY A 15 8.82 -6.33 -9.45
CA GLY A 15 9.15 -5.21 -10.34
C GLY A 15 9.14 -3.82 -9.68
N VAL A 16 8.93 -3.76 -8.37
CA VAL A 16 9.03 -2.58 -7.51
C VAL A 16 9.93 -2.91 -6.33
N LEU A 17 10.57 -1.91 -5.73
CA LEU A 17 11.53 -2.11 -4.65
C LEU A 17 10.89 -1.95 -3.26
N SER A 18 9.79 -1.20 -3.20
CA SER A 18 9.10 -0.95 -1.94
C SER A 18 7.64 -0.56 -2.17
N LEU A 19 6.84 -0.83 -1.13
CA LEU A 19 5.54 -0.22 -0.93
C LEU A 19 5.67 0.94 0.06
N GLU A 20 4.89 1.99 -0.14
CA GLU A 20 4.87 3.15 0.75
C GLU A 20 3.43 3.50 1.13
N VAL A 21 3.12 3.42 2.42
CA VAL A 21 1.89 3.96 2.98
C VAL A 21 2.08 5.45 3.19
N THR A 22 1.48 6.27 2.34
CA THR A 22 1.72 7.72 2.26
C THR A 22 0.63 8.56 2.92
N SER A 23 -0.58 8.02 3.06
CA SER A 23 -1.68 8.70 3.74
C SER A 23 -2.63 7.67 4.35
N ILE A 24 -3.10 7.95 5.56
CA ILE A 24 -4.12 7.17 6.25
C ILE A 24 -5.16 8.15 6.78
N THR A 25 -6.39 8.03 6.30
CA THR A 25 -7.55 8.79 6.76
C THR A 25 -8.53 7.84 7.44
N ALA A 26 -9.61 8.39 8.02
CA ALA A 26 -10.70 7.58 8.55
C ALA A 26 -11.48 6.80 7.47
N ARG A 27 -11.24 7.07 6.17
CA ARG A 27 -12.00 6.49 5.05
C ARG A 27 -11.15 5.68 4.08
N SER A 28 -9.85 5.95 4.03
CA SER A 28 -8.96 5.30 3.07
C SER A 28 -7.51 5.29 3.51
N VAL A 29 -6.77 4.35 2.95
CA VAL A 29 -5.30 4.33 2.93
C VAL A 29 -4.81 4.53 1.50
N VAL A 30 -3.74 5.30 1.34
CA VAL A 30 -3.03 5.44 0.06
C VAL A 30 -1.72 4.67 0.13
N VAL A 31 -1.61 3.66 -0.72
CA VAL A 31 -0.40 2.84 -0.88
C VAL A 31 0.20 3.12 -2.25
N ARG A 32 1.51 3.39 -2.27
CA ARG A 32 2.30 3.58 -3.48
C ARG A 32 3.30 2.46 -3.64
N ALA A 33 3.73 2.21 -4.87
CA ALA A 33 4.84 1.33 -5.17
C ALA A 33 5.75 2.01 -6.19
N ALA A 34 7.06 1.92 -5.97
CA ALA A 34 8.05 2.50 -6.86
C ALA A 34 9.28 1.58 -7.04
N GLY A 35 9.83 1.55 -8.24
CA GLY A 35 11.05 0.81 -8.57
C GLY A 35 11.15 0.53 -10.08
N HIS A 36 12.38 0.38 -10.60
CA HIS A 36 12.63 0.01 -12.02
C HIS A 36 11.86 0.86 -13.06
N GLY A 37 11.68 2.17 -12.80
CA GLY A 37 10.93 3.07 -13.69
C GLY A 37 9.40 2.96 -13.56
N VAL A 38 8.89 2.10 -12.68
CA VAL A 38 7.46 1.95 -12.37
C VAL A 38 7.11 2.84 -11.17
N PHE A 39 5.97 3.53 -11.29
CA PHE A 39 5.33 4.26 -10.19
C PHE A 39 3.83 3.98 -10.19
N LEU A 40 3.33 3.39 -9.10
CA LEU A 40 1.92 3.03 -8.95
C LEU A 40 1.37 3.64 -7.66
N SER A 41 0.08 3.95 -7.66
CA SER A 41 -0.63 4.46 -6.49
C SER A 41 -2.06 3.92 -6.47
N THR A 42 -2.54 3.52 -5.31
CA THR A 42 -3.93 3.12 -5.11
C THR A 42 -4.46 3.64 -3.79
N SER A 43 -5.76 3.93 -3.74
CA SER A 43 -6.48 4.40 -2.57
C SER A 43 -7.63 3.45 -2.29
N VAL A 44 -7.65 2.84 -1.10
CA VAL A 44 -8.57 1.76 -0.77
C VAL A 44 -9.22 2.04 0.59
N GLY A 45 -10.54 1.84 0.67
CA GLY A 45 -11.31 1.93 1.92
C GLY A 45 -11.34 0.61 2.70
N GLU A 46 -11.88 0.66 3.91
CA GLU A 46 -11.98 -0.50 4.81
C GLU A 46 -12.76 -1.64 4.15
N GLY A 47 -12.28 -2.88 4.31
CA GLY A 47 -12.83 -4.07 3.65
C GLY A 47 -12.45 -4.22 2.18
N GLY A 48 -11.95 -3.16 1.53
CA GLY A 48 -11.55 -3.15 0.13
C GLY A 48 -10.22 -3.85 -0.14
N THR A 49 -9.96 -4.12 -1.42
CA THR A 49 -8.71 -4.72 -1.91
C THR A 49 -8.06 -3.82 -2.95
N GLY A 50 -6.75 -3.59 -2.80
CA GLY A 50 -5.91 -2.93 -3.80
C GLY A 50 -4.91 -3.90 -4.41
N SER A 51 -4.29 -3.52 -5.53
CA SER A 51 -3.17 -4.26 -6.08
C SER A 51 -2.16 -3.34 -6.76
N LEU A 52 -0.87 -3.65 -6.57
CA LEU A 52 0.27 -2.94 -7.12
C LEU A 52 1.29 -3.98 -7.59
N ASN A 53 1.52 -4.08 -8.90
CA ASN A 53 2.55 -4.92 -9.52
C ASN A 53 2.67 -6.36 -8.98
N GLY A 54 1.59 -7.15 -9.05
CA GLY A 54 1.59 -8.53 -8.56
C GLY A 54 1.55 -8.68 -7.03
N LEU A 55 1.42 -7.59 -6.27
CA LEU A 55 1.11 -7.60 -4.85
C LEU A 55 -0.33 -7.11 -4.64
N GLY A 56 -1.18 -7.96 -4.08
CA GLY A 56 -2.47 -7.59 -3.57
C GLY A 56 -2.38 -7.20 -2.09
N PHE A 57 -3.32 -6.37 -1.65
CA PHE A 57 -3.52 -6.13 -0.23
C PHE A 57 -4.99 -5.88 0.08
N ARG A 58 -5.42 -6.33 1.26
CA ARG A 58 -6.75 -6.03 1.82
C ARG A 58 -6.61 -5.03 2.95
N VAL A 59 -7.52 -4.07 3.01
CA VAL A 59 -7.65 -3.16 4.16
C VAL A 59 -8.53 -3.82 5.20
N VAL A 60 -7.93 -4.32 6.27
CA VAL A 60 -8.62 -5.05 7.33
C VAL A 60 -9.30 -4.10 8.32
N GLU A 61 -8.62 -3.01 8.66
CA GLU A 61 -9.13 -2.00 9.59
C GLU A 61 -8.65 -0.61 9.16
N LEU A 62 -9.52 0.39 9.26
CA LEU A 62 -9.16 1.81 9.17
C LEU A 62 -9.68 2.60 10.37
N ARG A 63 -8.79 3.42 10.93
CA ARG A 63 -9.08 4.44 11.94
C ARG A 63 -8.32 5.70 11.57
N ALA A 64 -8.69 6.84 12.15
CA ALA A 64 -7.98 8.09 11.93
C ALA A 64 -6.48 7.94 12.26
N GLY A 65 -5.63 7.88 11.23
CA GLY A 65 -4.18 7.73 11.36
C GLY A 65 -3.64 6.32 11.60
N ARG A 66 -4.48 5.27 11.52
CA ARG A 66 -4.07 3.86 11.62
C ARG A 66 -4.78 3.00 10.58
N ALA A 67 -4.02 2.14 9.91
CA ALA A 67 -4.54 1.13 8.98
C ALA A 67 -3.91 -0.23 9.30
N VAL A 68 -4.69 -1.30 9.18
CA VAL A 68 -4.19 -2.68 9.19
C VAL A 68 -4.34 -3.23 7.78
N LEU A 69 -3.22 -3.65 7.19
CA LEU A 69 -3.17 -4.16 5.82
C LEU A 69 -2.70 -5.61 5.85
N ASP A 70 -3.42 -6.46 5.13
CA ASP A 70 -3.02 -7.85 4.89
C ASP A 70 -2.52 -7.98 3.44
N PHE A 71 -1.26 -8.39 3.27
CA PHE A 71 -0.59 -8.43 1.97
C PHE A 71 -0.48 -9.86 1.44
N PHE A 72 -0.70 -10.04 0.15
CA PHE A 72 -0.63 -11.34 -0.51
C PHE A 72 -0.10 -11.24 -1.94
N PRO A 73 0.60 -12.25 -2.46
CA PRO A 73 0.97 -12.30 -3.86
C PRO A 73 -0.28 -12.46 -4.75
N LYS A 74 -0.34 -11.70 -5.83
CA LYS A 74 -1.34 -11.80 -6.88
C LYS A 74 -0.65 -12.35 -8.13
N ARG A 75 -1.13 -13.50 -8.63
CA ARG A 75 -0.60 -14.14 -9.84
C ARG A 75 -0.84 -13.28 -11.07
#